data_AF-A0A7X0A844-F1
#
_entry.id   AF-A0A7X0A844-F1
#
_cell.length_a   1.000
_cell.length_b   1.000
_cell.length_c   1.000
_cell.angle_alpha   90.00
_cell.angle_beta   90.00
_cell.angle_gamma   90.00
#
_symmetry.space_group_name_H-M   'P 1'
#
loop_
_entity.id
_entity.type
_entity.pdbx_description
1 polymer ?
#
loop_
_entity_poly.entity_id
_entity_poly.type
_entity_poly.pdbx_seq_one_letter_code
_entity_poly.pdbx_strand_id
1 'polypeptide(L)'
;MTGSDDFAISRREVLLRKIGHELLLQSGDSKSRVLPVKKIAENEYQIRFENEFTFQTDSLVNTTRRLLANDPLASDYVVNVINSGNSSVAYGYAISKNKKDDIVACIGRKQPKAYYMINIKFKPTGIITAKNRYLLGSLPFLAFVGFIFLRSVKPRRALPDGKYTDMLTLGAVLFDAKNRKLIINGKTIDLTGTETRVLRIFALFPNETIERSRLQKEIWEDEGVIVGRSLDMFISKLRKKLEFDPNINIVVIRGKGYKLEISS
;
A
#
# COMPACT_ATOMS: atom_id res chain seq x y z
N MET A 1 -2.71 -6.10 -21.82
CA MET A 1 -2.69 -7.30 -20.96
C MET A 1 -3.38 -6.94 -19.64
N THR A 2 -4.71 -6.94 -19.60
CA THR A 2 -5.51 -6.45 -18.45
C THR A 2 -6.60 -7.44 -18.00
N GLY A 3 -6.86 -8.51 -18.77
CA GLY A 3 -7.96 -9.45 -18.47
C GLY A 3 -7.65 -10.51 -17.40
N SER A 4 -6.38 -10.80 -17.12
CA SER A 4 -6.00 -11.81 -16.11
C SER A 4 -6.18 -11.29 -14.68
N ASP A 5 -5.88 -10.01 -14.45
CA ASP A 5 -5.95 -9.39 -13.13
C ASP A 5 -7.41 -9.13 -12.73
N ASP A 6 -8.25 -8.73 -13.67
CA ASP A 6 -9.68 -8.47 -13.45
C ASP A 6 -10.45 -9.75 -13.05
N PHE A 7 -10.17 -10.87 -13.72
CA PHE A 7 -10.76 -12.16 -13.35
C PHE A 7 -10.32 -12.63 -11.96
N ALA A 8 -9.03 -12.47 -11.61
CA ALA A 8 -8.50 -12.86 -10.30
C ALA A 8 -9.11 -12.02 -9.17
N ILE A 9 -9.27 -10.72 -9.39
CA ILE A 9 -9.93 -9.80 -8.45
C ILE A 9 -11.40 -10.19 -8.26
N SER A 10 -12.13 -10.38 -9.36
CA SER A 10 -13.54 -10.79 -9.33
C SER A 10 -13.74 -12.13 -8.61
N ARG A 11 -12.87 -13.11 -8.88
CA ARG A 11 -12.88 -14.42 -8.19
C ARG A 11 -12.64 -14.26 -6.69
N ARG A 12 -11.72 -13.38 -6.28
CA ARG A 12 -11.46 -13.09 -4.86
C ARG A 12 -12.69 -12.49 -4.18
N GLU A 13 -13.37 -11.53 -4.80
CA GLU A 13 -14.57 -10.94 -4.22
C GLU A 13 -15.66 -11.99 -3.98
N VAL A 14 -15.83 -12.94 -4.90
CA VAL A 14 -16.74 -14.08 -4.73
C VAL A 14 -16.33 -14.96 -3.54
N LEU A 15 -15.02 -15.27 -3.38
CA LEU A 15 -14.52 -16.03 -2.22
C LEU A 15 -14.76 -15.30 -0.89
N LEU A 16 -14.54 -13.99 -0.86
CA LEU A 16 -14.79 -13.16 0.31
C LEU A 16 -16.27 -13.12 0.69
N ARG A 17 -17.17 -13.01 -0.29
CA ARG A 17 -18.61 -13.13 -0.04
C ARG A 17 -18.99 -14.51 0.48
N LYS A 18 -18.36 -15.57 -0.04
CA LYS A 18 -18.57 -16.94 0.42
C LYS A 18 -18.13 -17.14 1.87
N ILE A 19 -17.03 -16.52 2.30
CA ILE A 19 -16.59 -16.51 3.72
C ILE A 19 -17.71 -15.94 4.61
N GLY A 20 -18.23 -14.75 4.27
CA GLY A 20 -19.31 -14.14 5.03
C GLY A 20 -20.58 -15.01 5.05
N HIS A 21 -20.92 -15.61 3.92
CA HIS A 21 -22.10 -16.46 3.80
C HIS A 21 -22.00 -17.72 4.67
N GLU A 22 -20.88 -18.43 4.62
CA GLU A 22 -20.67 -19.62 5.45
C GLU A 22 -20.63 -19.28 6.94
N LEU A 23 -20.12 -18.11 7.31
CA LEU A 23 -20.12 -17.65 8.69
C LEU A 23 -21.54 -17.38 9.21
N LEU A 24 -22.40 -16.75 8.40
CA LEU A 24 -23.81 -16.57 8.73
C LEU A 24 -24.51 -17.92 8.91
N LEU A 25 -24.32 -18.85 7.97
CA LEU A 25 -24.92 -20.18 8.07
C LEU A 25 -24.48 -20.94 9.34
N GLN A 26 -23.19 -20.89 9.68
CA GLN A 26 -22.65 -21.51 10.90
C GLN A 26 -23.18 -20.84 12.18
N SER A 27 -23.62 -19.58 12.10
CA SER A 27 -24.29 -18.89 13.20
C SER A 27 -25.79 -19.18 13.31
N GLY A 28 -26.36 -19.97 12.38
CA GLY A 28 -27.79 -20.26 12.29
C GLY A 28 -28.58 -19.22 11.49
N ASP A 29 -27.91 -18.32 10.77
CA ASP A 29 -28.53 -17.30 9.94
C ASP A 29 -28.47 -17.66 8.44
N SER A 30 -29.60 -18.09 7.90
CA SER A 30 -29.74 -18.43 6.48
C SER A 30 -30.42 -17.35 5.64
N LYS A 31 -30.83 -16.23 6.26
CA LYS A 31 -31.65 -15.19 5.60
C LYS A 31 -30.89 -13.89 5.38
N SER A 32 -30.03 -13.51 6.32
CA SER A 32 -29.28 -12.25 6.21
C SER A 32 -28.35 -12.26 5.01
N ARG A 33 -28.25 -11.11 4.35
CA ARG A 33 -27.39 -10.95 3.18
C ARG A 33 -25.98 -10.54 3.58
N VAL A 34 -25.01 -11.08 2.83
CA VAL A 34 -23.68 -10.49 2.73
C VAL A 34 -23.74 -9.37 1.69
N LEU A 35 -23.55 -8.14 2.14
CA LEU A 35 -23.57 -6.94 1.30
C LEU A 35 -22.39 -6.98 0.30
N PRO A 36 -22.42 -6.15 -0.76
CA PRO A 36 -21.30 -6.04 -1.68
C PRO A 36 -19.98 -5.80 -0.94
N VAL A 37 -18.98 -6.63 -1.24
CA VAL A 37 -17.63 -6.49 -0.68
C VAL A 37 -17.07 -5.17 -1.16
N LYS A 38 -16.49 -4.40 -0.23
CA LYS A 38 -15.83 -3.14 -0.55
C LYS A 38 -14.33 -3.33 -0.52
N LYS A 39 -13.64 -2.96 -1.60
CA LYS A 39 -12.19 -2.78 -1.57
C LYS A 39 -11.89 -1.45 -0.88
N ILE A 40 -11.24 -1.51 0.29
CA ILE A 40 -10.95 -0.32 1.11
C ILE A 40 -9.49 0.13 0.98
N ALA A 41 -8.60 -0.75 0.52
CA ALA A 41 -7.23 -0.46 0.09
C ALA A 41 -6.79 -1.44 -1.01
N GLU A 42 -5.58 -1.29 -1.57
CA GLU A 42 -5.08 -2.09 -2.70
C GLU A 42 -5.20 -3.61 -2.49
N ASN A 43 -4.94 -4.08 -1.27
CA ASN A 43 -5.01 -5.48 -0.87
C ASN A 43 -5.90 -5.71 0.34
N GLU A 44 -6.81 -4.77 0.63
CA GLU A 44 -7.70 -4.85 1.80
C GLU A 44 -9.16 -4.77 1.38
N TYR A 45 -9.92 -5.74 1.84
CA TYR A 45 -11.32 -5.93 1.48
C TYR A 45 -12.17 -5.98 2.75
N GLN A 46 -13.35 -5.40 2.68
CA GLN A 46 -14.31 -5.37 3.77
C GLN A 46 -15.57 -6.14 3.38
N ILE A 47 -15.88 -7.15 4.17
CA ILE A 47 -17.12 -7.90 4.14
C ILE A 47 -18.08 -7.24 5.12
N ARG A 48 -19.29 -6.93 4.65
CA ARG A 48 -20.35 -6.28 5.43
C ARG A 48 -21.59 -7.14 5.43
N PHE A 49 -22.35 -7.06 6.52
CA PHE A 49 -23.56 -7.85 6.73
C PHE A 49 -24.76 -6.92 6.86
N GLU A 50 -25.93 -7.40 6.46
CA GLU A 50 -27.17 -6.65 6.56
C GLU A 50 -27.63 -6.47 8.01
N ASN A 51 -27.49 -7.53 8.82
CA ASN A 51 -27.99 -7.59 10.19
C ASN A 51 -26.88 -7.87 11.19
N GLU A 52 -27.18 -7.63 12.47
CA GLU A 52 -26.35 -8.10 13.57
C GLU A 52 -26.32 -9.63 13.64
N PHE A 53 -25.15 -10.19 13.95
CA PHE A 53 -24.98 -11.63 14.07
C PHE A 53 -23.95 -11.97 15.17
N THR A 54 -23.92 -13.24 15.58
CA THR A 54 -22.94 -13.81 16.50
C THR A 54 -22.12 -14.83 15.73
N PHE A 55 -20.88 -15.10 16.14
CA PHE A 55 -20.08 -16.14 15.48
C PHE A 55 -19.08 -16.77 16.46
N GLN A 56 -18.63 -17.97 16.12
CA GLN A 56 -17.50 -18.62 16.80
C GLN A 56 -16.21 -18.19 16.12
N THR A 57 -15.17 -17.91 16.91
CA THR A 57 -13.85 -17.53 16.39
C THR A 57 -13.27 -18.59 15.44
N ASP A 58 -13.47 -19.87 15.78
CA ASP A 58 -12.98 -21.04 15.06
C ASP A 58 -13.64 -21.18 13.69
N SER A 59 -14.95 -20.93 13.66
CA SER A 59 -15.74 -20.88 12.43
C SER A 59 -15.15 -19.91 11.43
N LEU A 60 -14.81 -18.69 11.86
CA LEU A 60 -14.19 -17.70 11.00
C LEU A 60 -12.80 -18.15 10.51
N VAL A 61 -11.92 -18.55 11.43
CA VAL A 61 -10.54 -18.97 11.11
C VAL A 61 -10.52 -20.17 10.14
N ASN A 62 -11.32 -21.19 10.40
CA ASN A 62 -11.38 -22.40 9.59
C ASN A 62 -11.99 -22.11 8.22
N THR A 63 -13.04 -21.29 8.17
CA THR A 63 -13.69 -20.89 6.91
C THR A 63 -12.73 -20.10 6.03
N THR A 64 -12.02 -19.10 6.57
CA THR A 64 -11.05 -18.33 5.77
C THR A 64 -9.89 -19.19 5.31
N ARG A 65 -9.29 -20.01 6.18
CA ARG A 65 -8.19 -20.90 5.81
C ARG A 65 -8.60 -21.84 4.68
N ARG A 66 -9.75 -22.49 4.80
CA ARG A 66 -10.25 -23.42 3.79
C ARG A 66 -10.52 -22.75 2.45
N LEU A 67 -11.22 -21.61 2.46
CA LEU A 67 -11.63 -20.95 1.21
C LEU A 67 -10.48 -20.23 0.52
N LEU A 68 -9.48 -19.74 1.26
CA LEU A 68 -8.33 -19.02 0.73
C LEU A 68 -7.12 -19.93 0.43
N ALA A 69 -7.12 -21.19 0.87
CA ALA A 69 -6.00 -22.13 0.66
C ALA A 69 -5.56 -22.26 -0.81
N ASN A 70 -6.51 -22.13 -1.74
CA ASN A 70 -6.28 -22.28 -3.18
C ASN A 70 -6.21 -20.92 -3.93
N ASP A 71 -6.26 -19.79 -3.23
CA ASP A 71 -5.99 -18.48 -3.84
C ASP A 71 -4.47 -18.24 -3.83
N PRO A 72 -3.80 -18.27 -5.00
CA PRO A 72 -2.34 -18.14 -5.10
C PRO A 72 -1.80 -16.82 -4.56
N LEU A 73 -2.67 -15.83 -4.38
CA LEU A 73 -2.35 -14.49 -3.91
C LEU A 73 -2.79 -14.27 -2.44
N ALA A 74 -3.26 -15.32 -1.75
CA ALA A 74 -3.75 -15.27 -0.37
C ALA A 74 -2.89 -16.07 0.62
N SER A 75 -1.59 -16.24 0.34
CA SER A 75 -0.69 -17.03 1.19
C SER A 75 -0.49 -16.44 2.59
N ASP A 76 -0.58 -15.11 2.71
CA ASP A 76 -0.40 -14.39 3.96
C ASP A 76 -1.48 -13.32 4.06
N TYR A 77 -2.25 -13.33 5.15
CA TYR A 77 -3.34 -12.39 5.35
C TYR A 77 -3.64 -12.15 6.82
N VAL A 78 -4.17 -10.96 7.11
CA VAL A 78 -4.69 -10.57 8.42
C VAL A 78 -6.18 -10.38 8.31
N VAL A 79 -6.92 -10.91 9.29
CA VAL A 79 -8.36 -10.74 9.41
C VAL A 79 -8.65 -9.94 10.67
N ASN A 80 -9.41 -8.85 10.53
CA ASN A 80 -9.89 -8.04 11.63
C ASN A 80 -11.41 -7.96 11.59
N VAL A 81 -12.07 -8.33 12.68
CA VAL A 81 -13.49 -8.14 12.90
C VAL A 81 -13.68 -6.85 13.67
N ILE A 82 -14.37 -5.90 13.05
CA ILE A 82 -14.59 -4.55 13.57
C ILE A 82 -16.03 -4.43 14.05
N ASN A 83 -16.24 -3.87 15.24
CA ASN A 83 -17.56 -3.48 15.69
C ASN A 83 -17.96 -2.15 15.03
N SER A 84 -19.10 -2.13 14.34
CA SER A 84 -19.56 -0.96 13.58
C SER A 84 -19.91 0.24 14.46
N GLY A 85 -20.27 0.02 15.73
CA GLY A 85 -20.71 1.09 16.64
C GLY A 85 -19.57 1.96 17.17
N ASN A 86 -18.39 1.39 17.37
CA ASN A 86 -17.24 2.10 17.98
C ASN A 86 -15.95 1.99 17.15
N SER A 87 -16.00 1.35 15.97
CA SER A 87 -14.85 1.10 15.10
C SER A 87 -13.66 0.39 15.77
N SER A 88 -13.91 -0.30 16.89
CA SER A 88 -12.88 -1.07 17.60
C SER A 88 -12.76 -2.48 17.03
N VAL A 89 -11.56 -3.05 17.12
CA VAL A 89 -11.31 -4.45 16.74
C VAL A 89 -11.88 -5.36 17.83
N ALA A 90 -12.92 -6.10 17.50
CA ALA A 90 -13.56 -7.07 18.39
C ALA A 90 -12.80 -8.41 18.40
N TYR A 91 -12.22 -8.79 17.26
CA TYR A 91 -11.43 -10.02 17.11
C TYR A 91 -10.48 -9.89 15.92
N GLY A 92 -9.33 -10.56 15.95
CA GLY A 92 -8.42 -10.60 14.82
C GLY A 92 -7.40 -11.72 14.90
N TYR A 93 -6.86 -12.09 13.74
CA TYR A 93 -5.82 -13.10 13.59
C TYR A 93 -5.01 -12.90 12.31
N ALA A 94 -3.81 -13.47 12.26
CA ALA A 94 -2.94 -13.45 11.11
C ALA A 94 -2.58 -14.88 10.68
N ILE A 95 -2.66 -15.15 9.39
CA ILE A 95 -2.25 -16.40 8.76
C ILE A 95 -1.07 -16.12 7.83
N SER A 96 -0.06 -16.98 7.89
CA SER A 96 1.15 -16.90 7.10
C SER A 96 1.34 -18.17 6.28
N LYS A 97 2.11 -18.07 5.20
CA LYS A 97 2.57 -19.24 4.44
C LYS A 97 3.37 -20.20 5.33
N ASN A 98 4.11 -19.66 6.29
CA ASN A 98 4.80 -20.42 7.31
C ASN A 98 3.91 -20.49 8.56
N LYS A 99 3.34 -21.68 8.82
CA LYS A 99 2.42 -21.92 9.95
C LYS A 99 2.97 -21.52 11.32
N LYS A 100 4.29 -21.45 11.50
CA LYS A 100 4.91 -20.99 12.76
C LYS A 100 4.69 -19.50 13.02
N ASP A 101 4.41 -18.73 11.97
CA ASP A 101 4.17 -17.30 12.04
C ASP A 101 2.66 -16.97 12.12
N ASP A 102 1.79 -17.99 12.19
CA ASP A 102 0.36 -17.79 12.42
C ASP A 102 0.11 -17.22 13.82
N ILE A 103 -0.70 -16.17 13.90
CA ILE A 103 -1.15 -15.57 15.16
C ILE A 103 -2.65 -15.76 15.24
N VAL A 104 -3.10 -16.80 15.96
CA VAL A 104 -4.52 -17.06 16.21
C VAL A 104 -4.74 -17.14 17.71
N ALA A 105 -5.37 -16.10 18.28
CA ALA A 105 -5.71 -16.04 19.70
C ALA A 105 -7.21 -16.29 19.91
N CYS A 106 -7.63 -16.47 21.16
CA CYS A 106 -9.05 -16.53 21.56
C CYS A 106 -9.88 -17.64 20.87
N ILE A 107 -9.25 -18.74 20.48
CA ILE A 107 -9.90 -19.95 19.96
C ILE A 107 -10.91 -20.49 21.00
N GLY A 108 -12.04 -21.00 20.51
CA GLY A 108 -13.16 -21.54 21.28
C GLY A 108 -14.15 -20.49 21.79
N ARG A 109 -13.98 -19.20 21.46
CA ARG A 109 -14.84 -18.13 21.98
C ARG A 109 -15.99 -17.78 21.02
N LYS A 110 -17.16 -17.55 21.62
CA LYS A 110 -18.33 -16.99 20.92
C LYS A 110 -18.34 -15.48 21.07
N GLN A 111 -18.38 -14.76 19.95
CA GLN A 111 -18.54 -13.31 19.95
C GLN A 111 -20.01 -12.93 20.20
N PRO A 112 -20.30 -11.88 21.00
CA PRO A 112 -21.67 -11.45 21.26
C PRO A 112 -22.36 -11.00 19.97
N LYS A 113 -23.69 -10.95 19.98
CA LYS A 113 -24.46 -10.47 18.82
C LYS A 113 -24.26 -8.96 18.65
N ALA A 114 -23.76 -8.54 17.49
CA ALA A 114 -23.55 -7.13 17.16
C ALA A 114 -23.41 -6.91 15.65
N TYR A 115 -23.36 -5.64 15.23
CA TYR A 115 -23.03 -5.26 13.86
C TYR A 115 -21.52 -5.36 13.61
N TYR A 116 -21.08 -6.46 13.01
CA TYR A 116 -19.68 -6.65 12.64
C TYR A 116 -19.40 -6.35 11.17
N MET A 117 -18.18 -5.90 10.92
CA MET A 117 -17.55 -5.89 9.60
C MET A 117 -16.28 -6.72 9.66
N ILE A 118 -15.95 -7.42 8.58
CA ILE A 118 -14.72 -8.22 8.52
C ILE A 118 -13.80 -7.62 7.47
N ASN A 119 -12.68 -7.08 7.92
CA ASN A 119 -11.60 -6.64 7.06
C ASN A 119 -10.61 -7.78 6.85
N ILE A 120 -10.26 -8.07 5.60
CA ILE A 120 -9.24 -9.03 5.22
C ILE A 120 -8.18 -8.30 4.41
N LYS A 121 -6.97 -8.20 4.98
CA LYS A 121 -5.80 -7.59 4.35
C LYS A 121 -4.84 -8.68 3.89
N PHE A 122 -4.61 -8.76 2.59
CA PHE A 122 -3.65 -9.68 1.99
C PHE A 122 -2.27 -9.04 1.92
N LYS A 123 -1.23 -9.82 2.17
CA LYS A 123 0.14 -9.38 1.93
C LYS A 123 0.35 -9.26 0.42
N PRO A 124 0.92 -8.16 -0.09
CA PRO A 124 1.26 -8.06 -1.50
C PRO A 124 2.27 -9.16 -1.83
N THR A 125 1.85 -10.13 -2.63
CA THR A 125 2.75 -11.06 -3.28
C THR A 125 3.34 -10.30 -4.45
N GLY A 126 4.59 -9.86 -4.32
CA GLY A 126 5.32 -9.33 -5.47
C GLY A 126 5.29 -10.40 -6.54
N ILE A 127 4.53 -10.16 -7.62
CA ILE A 127 4.58 -11.01 -8.80
C ILE A 127 6.04 -10.97 -9.23
N ILE A 128 6.76 -12.07 -9.01
CA ILE A 128 8.02 -12.31 -9.68
C ILE A 128 7.61 -12.41 -11.14
N THR A 129 7.61 -11.29 -11.85
CA THR A 129 7.80 -11.29 -13.30
C THR A 129 9.11 -12.03 -13.49
N ALA A 130 8.99 -13.32 -13.80
CA ALA A 130 10.06 -14.11 -14.33
C ALA A 130 10.57 -13.36 -15.56
N LYS A 131 11.62 -12.55 -15.37
CA LYS A 131 12.39 -12.04 -16.49
C LYS A 131 13.04 -13.27 -17.09
N ASN A 132 12.44 -13.70 -18.19
CA ASN A 132 12.79 -14.85 -18.98
C ASN A 132 14.30 -14.86 -19.26
N ARG A 133 14.99 -15.85 -18.71
CA ARG A 133 15.85 -16.81 -19.42
C ARG A 133 16.71 -16.23 -20.56
N TYR A 134 17.90 -15.71 -20.23
CA TYR A 134 19.14 -15.84 -21.03
C TYR A 134 20.34 -15.53 -20.14
N LEU A 135 20.97 -16.54 -19.53
CA LEU A 135 22.40 -16.53 -19.19
C LEU A 135 22.86 -18.00 -19.04
N LEU A 136 22.96 -18.67 -20.19
CA LEU A 136 23.83 -19.83 -20.39
C LEU A 136 24.88 -19.36 -21.39
N GLY A 137 26.12 -19.20 -20.93
CA GLY A 137 27.23 -18.71 -21.76
C GLY A 137 28.41 -18.19 -20.94
N SER A 138 29.16 -19.11 -20.34
CA SER A 138 30.63 -19.09 -20.17
C SER A 138 31.37 -17.77 -19.86
N LEU A 139 31.98 -17.70 -18.67
CA LEU A 139 33.33 -17.14 -18.50
C LEU A 139 34.35 -18.19 -19.03
N PRO A 140 35.62 -17.87 -19.37
CA PRO A 140 36.31 -16.58 -19.55
C PRO A 140 37.12 -16.50 -20.88
N PHE A 141 37.49 -15.32 -21.37
CA PHE A 141 38.71 -15.19 -22.19
C PHE A 141 39.34 -13.81 -22.00
N LEU A 142 40.65 -13.82 -21.75
CA LEU A 142 41.51 -12.67 -21.53
C LEU A 142 41.58 -11.74 -22.75
N ALA A 143 41.71 -10.45 -22.43
CA ALA A 143 42.57 -9.43 -23.05
C ALA A 143 42.68 -9.37 -24.59
N PHE A 144 42.32 -8.21 -25.17
CA PHE A 144 43.26 -7.49 -26.05
C PHE A 144 42.88 -6.01 -26.16
N VAL A 145 43.77 -5.17 -25.61
CA VAL A 145 44.34 -3.95 -26.20
C VAL A 145 43.40 -3.00 -26.97
N GLY A 146 43.19 -1.83 -26.35
CA GLY A 146 43.51 -0.52 -26.93
C GLY A 146 42.60 0.03 -28.03
N PHE A 147 41.96 1.17 -27.78
CA PHE A 147 42.35 2.41 -28.46
C PHE A 147 41.73 3.63 -27.79
N ILE A 148 42.59 4.62 -27.57
CA ILE A 148 42.30 6.01 -27.22
C ILE A 148 41.38 6.60 -28.30
N PHE A 149 40.40 7.44 -27.94
CA PHE A 149 40.30 8.84 -28.41
C PHE A 149 38.89 9.45 -28.31
N LEU A 150 38.92 10.68 -27.76
CA LEU A 150 38.15 11.87 -28.12
C LEU A 150 36.66 12.01 -27.75
N ARG A 151 36.47 12.96 -26.82
CA ARG A 151 35.45 14.03 -26.82
C ARG A 151 34.64 14.14 -28.12
N SER A 152 33.32 14.20 -27.98
CA SER A 152 32.53 15.18 -28.72
C SER A 152 31.20 15.49 -28.03
N VAL A 153 31.07 16.74 -27.61
CA VAL A 153 29.81 17.38 -27.25
C VAL A 153 29.23 17.99 -28.52
N LYS A 154 28.01 17.60 -28.92
CA LYS A 154 26.94 18.55 -29.31
C LYS A 154 25.60 17.83 -29.60
N PRO A 155 24.47 18.54 -29.43
CA PRO A 155 23.15 17.97 -29.22
C PRO A 155 22.39 17.77 -30.52
N ARG A 156 21.48 16.80 -30.57
CA ARG A 156 20.31 16.85 -31.44
C ARG A 156 19.12 16.17 -30.80
N ARG A 157 18.05 16.95 -30.69
CA ARG A 157 16.69 16.57 -30.35
C ARG A 157 16.20 15.50 -31.32
N ALA A 158 15.58 14.46 -30.78
CA ALA A 158 14.49 13.74 -31.41
C ALA A 158 13.57 13.25 -30.28
N LEU A 159 12.38 13.82 -30.21
CA LEU A 159 11.27 13.26 -29.43
C LEU A 159 10.83 11.96 -30.12
N PRO A 160 10.51 10.94 -29.32
CA PRO A 160 9.21 10.31 -29.48
C PRO A 160 8.50 10.14 -28.13
N ASP A 161 7.35 10.80 -28.06
CA ASP A 161 6.07 10.39 -27.49
C ASP A 161 6.04 9.31 -26.35
N GLY A 162 5.59 9.76 -25.18
CA GLY A 162 4.57 9.03 -24.42
C GLY A 162 5.01 7.98 -23.39
N LYS A 163 5.76 8.34 -22.33
CA LYS A 163 5.71 7.67 -21.01
C LYS A 163 5.97 8.67 -19.86
N TYR A 164 5.04 8.76 -18.91
CA TYR A 164 5.09 9.62 -17.74
C TYR A 164 6.44 9.54 -17.00
N THR A 165 7.07 10.70 -16.83
CA THR A 165 8.33 10.87 -16.11
C THR A 165 7.99 11.25 -14.67
N ASP A 166 8.32 10.39 -13.68
CA ASP A 166 8.11 10.64 -12.23
C ASP A 166 9.08 11.71 -11.66
N MET A 167 9.37 12.76 -12.44
CA MET A 167 10.11 13.94 -12.01
C MET A 167 9.14 15.13 -11.89
N LEU A 168 9.02 15.65 -10.68
CA LEU A 168 8.16 16.79 -10.34
C LEU A 168 9.02 17.99 -10.00
N THR A 169 8.64 19.18 -10.48
CA THR A 169 9.35 20.42 -10.16
C THR A 169 8.57 21.14 -9.07
N LEU A 170 9.24 21.45 -7.96
CA LEU A 170 8.70 22.19 -6.83
C LEU A 170 9.59 23.43 -6.67
N GLY A 171 9.15 24.62 -7.08
CA GLY A 171 10.03 25.80 -7.07
C GLY A 171 11.33 25.57 -7.85
N ALA A 172 12.49 25.76 -7.22
CA ALA A 172 13.80 25.45 -7.78
C ALA A 172 14.29 24.01 -7.49
N VAL A 173 13.46 23.22 -6.80
CA VAL A 173 13.75 21.84 -6.40
C VAL A 173 13.19 20.85 -7.42
N LEU A 174 14.05 19.98 -7.93
CA LEU A 174 13.63 18.86 -8.76
C LEU A 174 13.46 17.62 -7.87
N PHE A 175 12.24 17.11 -7.80
CA PHE A 175 11.89 15.92 -7.05
C PHE A 175 11.77 14.71 -7.97
N ASP A 176 12.71 13.77 -7.80
CA ASP A 176 12.69 12.47 -8.46
C ASP A 176 12.07 11.42 -7.53
N ALA A 177 10.78 11.19 -7.71
CA ALA A 177 10.01 10.27 -6.87
C ALA A 177 10.47 8.82 -7.05
N LYS A 178 10.94 8.46 -8.26
CA LYS A 178 11.38 7.10 -8.60
C LYS A 178 12.70 6.76 -7.93
N ASN A 179 13.67 7.66 -7.97
CA ASN A 179 14.98 7.46 -7.37
C ASN A 179 15.05 7.95 -5.92
N ARG A 180 13.95 8.48 -5.37
CA ARG A 180 13.83 9.01 -4.00
C ARG A 180 14.86 10.10 -3.71
N LYS A 181 14.96 11.07 -4.62
CA LYS A 181 15.98 12.13 -4.59
C LYS A 181 15.36 13.51 -4.75
N LEU A 182 15.90 14.48 -4.02
CA LEU A 182 15.71 15.90 -4.28
C LEU A 182 17.01 16.46 -4.86
N ILE A 183 16.88 17.23 -5.93
CA ILE A 183 18.00 17.89 -6.58
C ILE A 183 17.77 19.40 -6.46
N ILE A 184 18.67 20.08 -5.75
CA ILE A 184 18.60 21.52 -5.45
C ILE A 184 19.98 22.10 -5.71
N ASN A 185 20.10 23.09 -6.61
CA ASN A 185 21.36 23.76 -6.92
C ASN A 185 22.53 22.78 -7.20
N GLY A 186 22.26 21.68 -7.91
CA GLY A 186 23.24 20.63 -8.23
C GLY A 186 23.58 19.66 -7.09
N LYS A 187 23.05 19.85 -5.88
CA LYS A 187 23.17 18.90 -4.77
C LYS A 187 22.02 17.91 -4.78
N THR A 188 22.33 16.63 -4.55
CA THR A 188 21.35 15.56 -4.44
C THR A 188 21.15 15.17 -2.98
N ILE A 189 19.91 15.14 -2.52
CA ILE A 189 19.51 14.76 -1.16
C ILE A 189 18.65 13.50 -1.26
N ASP A 190 19.04 12.43 -0.57
CA ASP A 190 18.27 11.19 -0.56
C ASP A 190 17.07 11.28 0.41
N LEU A 191 15.96 10.69 0.00
CA LEU A 191 14.74 10.55 0.76
C LEU A 191 14.51 9.10 1.18
N THR A 192 13.95 8.90 2.36
CA THR A 192 13.39 7.60 2.75
C THR A 192 12.11 7.30 1.96
N GLY A 193 11.64 6.04 1.96
CA GLY A 193 10.40 5.67 1.28
C GLY A 193 9.21 6.48 1.77
N THR A 194 9.06 6.59 3.10
CA THR A 194 8.00 7.37 3.73
C THR A 194 8.10 8.87 3.42
N GLU A 195 9.30 9.47 3.48
CA GLU A 195 9.50 10.88 3.12
C GLU A 195 9.16 11.15 1.65
N THR A 196 9.54 10.24 0.75
CA THR A 196 9.23 10.34 -0.68
C THR A 196 7.71 10.31 -0.90
N ARG A 197 6.99 9.43 -0.20
CA ARG A 197 5.54 9.33 -0.33
C ARG A 197 4.84 10.59 0.17
N VAL A 198 5.20 11.07 1.37
CA VAL A 198 4.68 12.31 1.94
C VAL A 198 4.89 13.48 0.97
N LEU A 199 6.13 13.63 0.46
CA LEU A 199 6.45 14.72 -0.44
C LEU A 199 5.74 14.60 -1.79
N ARG A 200 5.56 13.38 -2.30
CA ARG A 200 4.80 13.12 -3.53
C ARG A 200 3.36 13.58 -3.41
N ILE A 201 2.70 13.32 -2.27
CA ILE A 201 1.33 13.76 -2.03
C ILE A 201 1.26 15.29 -2.09
N PHE A 202 2.17 15.98 -1.39
CA PHE A 202 2.26 17.45 -1.47
C PHE A 202 2.58 17.97 -2.87
N ALA A 203 3.45 17.28 -3.61
CA ALA A 203 3.86 17.66 -4.95
C ALA A 203 2.73 17.51 -5.99
N LEU A 204 1.79 16.60 -5.76
CA LEU A 204 0.61 16.42 -6.60
C LEU A 204 -0.48 17.48 -6.35
N PHE A 205 -0.51 18.04 -5.14
CA PHE A 205 -1.47 19.08 -4.73
C PHE A 205 -0.73 20.30 -4.16
N PRO A 206 0.12 20.97 -4.96
CA PRO A 206 0.88 22.12 -4.50
C PRO A 206 -0.08 23.27 -4.16
N ASN A 207 0.22 24.02 -3.11
CA ASN A 207 -0.61 25.11 -2.61
C ASN A 207 -2.02 24.70 -2.15
N GLU A 208 -2.30 23.41 -1.99
CA GLU A 208 -3.57 22.93 -1.42
C GLU A 208 -3.40 22.45 0.02
N THR A 209 -4.47 22.59 0.82
CA THR A 209 -4.48 22.05 2.19
C THR A 209 -4.85 20.58 2.15
N ILE A 210 -3.93 19.74 2.61
CA ILE A 210 -4.12 18.30 2.72
C ILE A 210 -4.44 17.96 4.17
N GLU A 211 -5.55 17.25 4.37
CA GLU A 211 -5.99 16.87 5.70
C GLU A 211 -4.98 15.96 6.40
N ARG A 212 -4.84 16.14 7.72
CA ARG A 212 -3.95 15.31 8.54
C ARG A 212 -4.35 13.83 8.47
N SER A 213 -5.65 13.54 8.51
CA SER A 213 -6.22 12.20 8.37
C SER A 213 -5.85 11.56 7.03
N ARG A 214 -5.92 12.31 5.92
CA ARG A 214 -5.56 11.85 4.58
C ARG A 214 -4.07 11.55 4.46
N LEU A 215 -3.21 12.45 4.93
CA LEU A 215 -1.77 12.20 4.97
C LEU A 215 -1.47 10.96 5.82
N GLN A 216 -2.13 10.82 6.96
CA GLN A 216 -1.97 9.63 7.80
C GLN A 216 -2.39 8.36 7.07
N LYS A 217 -3.54 8.40 6.44
CA LYS A 217 -4.07 7.31 5.66
C LYS A 217 -3.07 6.85 4.59
N GLU A 218 -2.62 7.75 3.71
CA GLU A 218 -1.73 7.41 2.60
C GLU A 218 -0.32 6.99 3.06
N ILE A 219 0.18 7.52 4.18
CA ILE A 219 1.51 7.15 4.70
C ILE A 219 1.53 5.76 5.31
N TRP A 220 0.52 5.44 6.13
CA TRP A 220 0.50 4.23 6.95
C TRP A 220 -0.27 3.06 6.33
N GLU A 221 -1.19 3.28 5.37
CA GLU A 221 -1.92 2.19 4.72
C GLU A 221 -1.07 1.38 3.73
N ASP A 222 -0.14 2.05 3.02
CA ASP A 222 0.66 1.46 1.95
C ASP A 222 1.90 0.67 2.42
N GLU A 223 2.37 0.87 3.65
CA GLU A 223 3.61 0.23 4.13
C GLU A 223 3.36 -0.93 5.11
N GLY A 224 2.16 -1.06 5.70
CA GLY A 224 1.90 -2.11 6.70
C GLY A 224 2.84 -2.07 7.91
N VAL A 225 3.67 -1.03 8.02
CA VAL A 225 4.60 -0.84 9.13
C VAL A 225 3.86 -0.06 10.19
N ILE A 226 3.55 -0.75 11.29
CA ILE A 226 3.21 -0.11 12.56
C ILE A 226 4.51 0.55 13.06
N VAL A 227 4.84 1.75 12.57
CA VAL A 227 5.93 2.57 13.13
C VAL A 227 5.31 3.54 14.10
N GLY A 228 5.68 3.45 15.38
CA GLY A 228 5.32 4.40 16.44
C GLY A 228 5.95 5.80 16.31
N ARG A 229 6.05 6.34 15.08
CA ARG A 229 6.59 7.69 14.82
C ARG A 229 5.52 8.55 14.16
N SER A 230 5.31 9.74 14.71
CA SER A 230 4.23 10.65 14.28
C SER A 230 4.49 11.28 12.92
N LEU A 231 3.41 11.63 12.21
CA LEU A 231 3.44 12.46 10.98
C LEU A 231 4.31 13.71 11.15
N ASP A 232 4.23 14.34 12.32
CA ASP A 232 4.99 15.54 12.66
C ASP A 232 6.50 15.35 12.52
N MET A 233 7.00 14.16 12.85
CA MET A 233 8.42 13.85 12.69
C MET A 233 8.83 13.86 11.20
N PHE A 234 8.01 13.27 10.32
CA PHE A 234 8.29 13.25 8.89
C PHE A 234 8.16 14.64 8.26
N ILE A 235 7.15 15.42 8.67
CA ILE A 235 7.02 16.82 8.26
C ILE A 235 8.24 17.64 8.70
N SER A 236 8.73 17.43 9.93
CA SER A 236 9.93 18.11 10.44
C SER A 236 11.19 17.75 9.63
N LYS A 237 11.37 16.47 9.28
CA LYS A 237 12.49 16.04 8.42
C LYS A 237 12.40 16.62 7.01
N LEU A 238 11.21 16.63 6.41
CA LEU A 238 11.02 17.21 5.09
C LEU A 238 11.30 18.71 5.08
N ARG A 239 10.86 19.47 6.09
CA ARG A 239 11.19 20.89 6.23
C ARG A 239 12.70 21.12 6.21
N LYS A 240 13.47 20.37 7.00
CA LYS A 240 14.94 20.47 7.00
C LYS A 240 15.58 20.13 5.65
N LYS A 241 14.97 19.24 4.86
CA LYS A 241 15.48 18.89 3.53
C LYS A 241 15.08 19.89 2.45
N LEU A 242 13.99 20.63 2.67
CA LEU A 242 13.47 21.65 1.77
C LEU A 242 13.93 23.07 2.12
N GLU A 243 14.53 23.28 3.30
CA GLU A 243 15.01 24.60 3.77
C GLU A 243 16.04 25.27 2.86
N PHE A 244 16.65 24.49 1.94
CA PHE A 244 17.59 24.97 0.94
C PHE A 244 16.94 25.82 -0.17
N ASP A 245 15.61 25.78 -0.31
CA ASP A 245 14.85 26.68 -1.19
C ASP A 245 13.89 27.54 -0.34
N PRO A 246 14.11 28.86 -0.22
CA PRO A 246 13.28 29.74 0.60
C PRO A 246 11.84 29.86 0.08
N ASN A 247 11.61 29.49 -1.18
CA ASN A 247 10.30 29.60 -1.82
C ASN A 247 9.38 28.39 -1.55
N ILE A 248 9.90 27.36 -0.88
CA ILE A 248 9.16 26.13 -0.58
C ILE A 248 9.05 25.97 0.93
N ASN A 249 7.81 25.89 1.42
CA ASN A 249 7.58 25.64 2.83
C ASN A 249 6.38 24.72 3.06
N ILE A 250 6.49 23.84 4.04
CA ILE A 250 5.35 23.04 4.49
C ILE A 250 4.76 23.75 5.71
N VAL A 251 3.58 24.35 5.58
CA VAL A 251 2.91 25.10 6.65
C VAL A 251 1.82 24.26 7.33
N VAL A 252 1.57 24.54 8.61
CA VAL A 252 0.47 23.93 9.36
C VAL A 252 -0.77 24.79 9.23
N ILE A 253 -1.86 24.21 8.76
CA ILE A 253 -3.19 24.83 8.75
C ILE A 253 -3.96 24.31 9.97
N ARG A 254 -4.08 25.14 11.01
CA ARG A 254 -4.70 24.77 12.29
C ARG A 254 -6.08 24.14 12.09
N GLY A 255 -6.31 22.99 12.72
CA GLY A 255 -7.58 22.26 12.66
C GLY A 255 -7.87 21.54 11.34
N LYS A 256 -7.01 21.65 10.32
CA LYS A 256 -7.21 20.99 9.01
C LYS A 256 -6.07 20.04 8.65
N GLY A 257 -4.83 20.51 8.65
CA GLY A 257 -3.70 19.68 8.23
C GLY A 257 -2.49 20.49 7.80
N TYR A 258 -1.93 20.16 6.64
CA TYR A 258 -0.70 20.75 6.13
C TYR A 258 -0.87 21.21 4.70
N LYS A 259 -0.07 22.19 4.30
CA LYS A 259 -0.03 22.71 2.93
C LYS A 259 1.42 22.87 2.53
N LEU A 260 1.77 22.43 1.33
CA LEU A 260 3.04 22.78 0.70
C LEU A 260 2.83 24.08 -0.06
N GLU A 261 3.44 25.15 0.44
CA GLU A 261 3.46 26.45 -0.22
C GLU A 261 4.67 26.53 -1.14
N ILE A 262 4.41 26.86 -2.40
CA ILE A 262 5.42 27.08 -3.42
C ILE A 262 5.17 28.48 -3.97
N SER A 263 6.07 29.40 -3.66
CA SER A 263 6.08 30.74 -4.23
C SER A 263 6.93 30.71 -5.52
N SER A 264 6.43 31.28 -6.61
CA SER A 264 7.23 31.46 -7.85
C SER A 264 7.96 32.80 -7.82
#